data_AF-Q4TCB6-F1
#
_entry.id   AF-Q4TCB6-F1
#
_cell.length_a   1.000
_cell.length_b   1.000
_cell.length_c   1.000
_cell.angle_alpha   90.00
_cell.angle_beta   90.00
_cell.angle_gamma   90.00
#
_symmetry.space_group_name_H-M   'P 1'
#
loop_
_entity.id
_entity.type
_entity.pdbx_description
1 polymer ?
#
loop_
_entity_poly.entity_id
_entity_poly.type
_entity_poly.pdbx_seq_one_letter_code
_entity_poly.pdbx_strand_id
1 'polypeptide(L)' 'RQYFVPQVVIMRDYQHRNVVEMFKSALVEEELWVIMEYLQGGALTNIVSETRLNEEQIATV' A
#
# COMPACT_ATOMS: atom_id res chain seq x y z
N ARG A 1 -16.97 -8.14 1.37
CA ARG A 1 -16.28 -9.02 0.39
C ARG A 1 -16.11 -8.35 -0.99
N GLN A 2 -17.09 -7.62 -1.53
CA GLN A 2 -17.01 -7.07 -2.91
C GLN A 2 -15.91 -6.00 -3.14
N TYR A 3 -15.59 -5.16 -2.15
CA TYR A 3 -14.58 -4.09 -2.30
C TYR A 3 -13.13 -4.57 -2.29
N PHE A 4 -12.85 -5.75 -1.76
CA PHE A 4 -11.48 -6.27 -1.65
C PHE A 4 -11.01 -6.98 -2.92
N VAL A 5 -11.95 -7.54 -3.71
CA VAL A 5 -11.62 -8.21 -4.97
C VAL A 5 -10.96 -7.25 -5.97
N PRO A 6 -11.47 -6.01 -6.19
CA PRO A 6 -10.79 -5.03 -7.02
C PRO A 6 -9.38 -4.69 -6.53
N GLN A 7 -9.15 -4.60 -5.21
CA GLN A 7 -7.83 -4.24 -4.67
C GLN A 7 -6.78 -5.32 -4.96
N VAL A 8 -7.12 -6.60 -4.79
CA VAL A 8 -6.22 -7.72 -5.11
C VAL A 8 -5.92 -7.77 -6.61
N VAL A 9 -6.90 -7.48 -7.47
CA VAL A 9 -6.70 -7.42 -8.93
C VAL A 9 -5.77 -6.27 -9.30
N ILE A 10 -5.96 -5.08 -8.73
CA ILE A 10 -5.10 -3.91 -8.99
C ILE A 10 -3.65 -4.22 -8.58
N MET A 11 -3.41 -4.76 -7.39
CA MET A 11 -2.04 -5.08 -6.94
C MET A 11 -1.39 -6.21 -7.74
N ARG A 12 -2.17 -7.10 -8.35
CA ARG A 12 -1.66 -8.17 -9.21
C ARG A 12 -1.30 -7.68 -10.61
N ASP A 13 -2.17 -6.87 -11.20
CA ASP A 13 -2.06 -6.47 -12.60
C ASP A 13 -1.13 -5.25 -12.78
N TYR A 14 -0.92 -4.46 -11.72
CA TYR A 14 -0.07 -3.27 -11.74
C TYR A 14 1.17 -3.42 -10.87
N GLN A 15 2.25 -3.92 -11.47
CA GLN A 15 3.58 -3.91 -10.87
C GLN A 15 4.33 -2.64 -11.30
N HIS A 16 4.56 -1.73 -10.36
CA HIS A 16 5.27 -0.47 -10.60
C HIS A 16 6.10 -0.10 -9.37
N ARG A 17 7.25 0.56 -9.56
CA ARG A 17 8.17 0.95 -8.47
C ARG A 17 7.49 1.70 -7.32
N ASN A 18 6.45 2.47 -7.61
CA ASN A 18 5.73 3.30 -6.64
C ASN A 18 4.39 2.67 -6.19
N VAL A 19 4.16 1.40 -6.52
CA VAL A 19 2.98 0.64 -6.10
C VAL A 19 3.45 -0.53 -5.24
N VAL A 20 2.82 -0.70 -4.08
CA VAL A 20 3.15 -1.76 -3.13
C VAL A 20 3.03 -3.13 -3.80
N GLU A 21 4.11 -3.90 -3.78
CA GLU A 21 4.13 -5.25 -4.36
C GLU A 21 3.34 -6.24 -3.50
N MET A 22 2.43 -6.98 -4.15
CA MET A 22 1.73 -8.11 -3.53
C MET A 22 2.41 -9.43 -3.93
N PHE A 23 2.83 -10.20 -2.93
CA PHE A 23 3.43 -11.52 -3.14
C PHE A 23 2.38 -12.62 -3.28
N LYS A 24 1.34 -12.62 -2.44
CA LYS A 24 0.30 -13.66 -2.42
C LYS A 24 -0.98 -13.17 -1.74
N SER A 25 -2.11 -13.76 -2.10
CA SER A 25 -3.34 -13.67 -1.32
C SER A 25 -3.91 -15.06 -1.04
N ALA A 26 -4.64 -15.19 0.07
CA ALA A 26 -5.30 -16.43 0.49
C ALA A 26 -6.61 -16.10 1.20
N LEU A 27 -7.63 -16.94 1.00
CA LEU A 27 -8.84 -16.90 1.82
C LEU A 27 -8.65 -17.90 2.96
N VAL A 28 -8.52 -17.39 4.19
CA VAL A 28 -8.37 -18.20 5.40
C VAL A 28 -9.67 -18.08 6.16
N GLU A 29 -10.38 -19.20 6.30
CA GLU A 29 -11.76 -19.23 6.82
C GLU A 29 -12.69 -18.32 6.00
N GLU A 30 -13.09 -17.17 6.55
CA GLU A 30 -13.92 -16.18 5.89
C GLU A 30 -13.21 -14.83 5.66
N GLU A 31 -11.91 -14.76 5.96
CA GLU A 31 -11.10 -13.55 5.85
C GLU A 31 -10.11 -13.63 4.70
N LEU A 32 -9.99 -12.53 3.95
CA LEU A 32 -9.03 -12.41 2.86
C LEU A 32 -7.72 -11.87 3.42
N TRP A 33 -6.68 -12.69 3.34
CA TRP A 33 -5.32 -12.36 3.73
C TRP A 33 -4.51 -11.99 2.50
N VAL A 34 -3.77 -10.89 2.60
CA VAL A 34 -2.89 -10.40 1.53
C VAL A 34 -1.50 -10.22 2.10
N ILE A 35 -0.53 -10.85 1.45
CA ILE A 35 0.88 -10.80 1.79
C ILE A 35 1.54 -9.85 0.79
N MET A 36 2.10 -8.77 1.30
CA MET A 36 2.66 -7.66 0.54
C MET A 36 3.99 -7.20 1.14
N GLU A 37 4.76 -6.41 0.40
CA GLU A 37 6.01 -5.85 0.90
C GLU A 37 5.81 -4.99 2.15
N TYR A 38 6.82 -4.96 3.01
CA TYR A 38 6.80 -4.19 4.24
C TYR A 38 7.44 -2.82 4.02
N LEU A 39 6.64 -1.76 4.13
CA LEU A 39 7.12 -0.38 4.07
C LEU A 39 7.55 0.12 5.45
N GLN A 40 8.86 0.08 5.72
CA GLN A 40 9.46 0.55 6.98
C GLN A 40 9.20 2.04 7.28
N GLY A 41 8.98 2.85 6.24
CA GLY A 41 8.73 4.29 6.37
C GLY A 41 7.38 4.65 7.00
N GLY A 42 6.49 3.68 7.18
CA GLY A 42 5.16 3.91 7.75
C GLY A 42 4.27 4.76 6.83
N ALA A 43 3.16 5.25 7.39
CA ALA A 43 2.23 6.09 6.64
C ALA A 43 2.72 7.55 6.59
N LEU A 44 2.62 8.17 5.41
CA LEU A 44 2.91 9.60 5.23
C LEU A 44 2.10 10.47 6.19
N THR A 45 0.89 10.03 6.56
CA THR A 45 0.03 10.67 7.57
C THR A 45 0.76 10.94 8.89
N ASN A 46 1.63 10.02 9.34
CA ASN A 46 2.38 10.20 10.58
C ASN A 46 3.42 11.31 10.41
N ILE A 47 4.13 11.31 9.27
CA ILE A 47 5.18 12.29 8.96
C ILE A 47 4.59 13.71 8.91
N VAL A 48 3.46 13.90 8.22
CA VAL A 48 2.82 15.23 8.09
C VAL A 48 2.15 15.71 9.37
N SER A 49 1.81 14.79 10.29
CA SER A 49 1.24 15.15 11.60
C SER A 49 2.31 15.67 12.56
N GLU A 50 3.55 15.19 12.42
CA GLU A 50 4.67 15.54 13.31
C GLU A 50 5.57 16.65 12.73
N THR A 51 5.62 16.80 11.40
CA THR A 51 6.54 17.71 10.72
C THR A 51 5.88 18.43 9.54
N ARG A 52 6.19 19.73 9.37
CA ARG A 52 5.83 20.46 8.14
C ARG A 52 6.84 20.12 7.04
N LEU A 53 6.37 19.46 5.98
CA LEU A 53 7.17 19.21 4.78
C LEU A 53 7.41 20.52 4.02
N ASN A 54 8.61 20.69 3.47
CA ASN A 54 8.91 21.79 2.56
C ASN A 54 8.47 21.46 1.12
N GLU A 55 8.43 22.46 0.23
CA GLU A 55 7.95 22.28 -1.15
C GLU A 55 8.77 21.25 -1.94
N GLU A 56 10.08 21.17 -1.71
CA GLU A 56 10.97 20.19 -2.37
C GLU A 56 10.62 18.75 -1.98
N GLN A 57 10.32 18.51 -0.71
CA GLN A 57 9.88 17.21 -0.21
C GLN A 57 8.49 16.84 -0.73
N ILE A 58 7.58 17.82 -0.83
CA ILE A 58 6.25 17.60 -1.42
C ILE A 58 6.36 17.21 -2.90
N ALA A 59 7.29 17.81 -3.65
CA ALA A 59 7.48 17.53 -5.07
C ALA A 59 8.11 16.15 -5.36
N THR A 60 8.69 15.49 -4.36
CA THR A 60 9.36 14.19 -4.50
C THR A 60 8.41 13.01 -4.24
N VAL A 61 7.28 13.27 -3.58
CA VAL A 61 6.23 12.30 -3.25
C VAL A 61 5.21 12.23 -4.38
#